data_AF-A0A968STY9-F1
#
_entry.id   AF-A0A968STY9-F1
#
_cell.length_a   1.000
_cell.length_b   1.000
_cell.length_c   1.000
_cell.angle_alpha   90.00
_cell.angle_beta   90.00
_cell.angle_gamma   90.00
#
_symmetry.space_group_name_H-M   'P 1'
#
loop_
_entity.id
_entity.type
_entity.pdbx_description
1 polymer ?
#
loop_
_entity_poly.entity_id
_entity_poly.type
_entity_poly.pdbx_seq_one_letter_code
_entity_poly.pdbx_strand_id
1 'polypeptide(L)'
;MSETIATEFELAATDLNTLDAIQRRVLWLATLIVHHANNVRPNHDGTKVGGHQASSASLVTVLTALYFHYLRAGDRVAVKPHASPAFHAVRYLLGQLDANYLTTLRAYGGLQAYPSRTKDKGQIDFSTGSVGLGAVAPAFAALAGRYAAAHFGTPNDRRY
;
A
#
# COMPACT_ATOMS: atom_id res chain seq x y z
N MET A 1 13.06 28.61 -25.13
CA MET A 1 12.40 28.29 -23.85
C MET A 1 12.23 26.77 -23.74
N SER A 2 13.21 26.00 -23.25
CA SER A 2 13.06 24.53 -23.12
C SER A 2 13.97 23.84 -22.09
N GLU A 3 14.64 24.55 -21.18
CA GLU A 3 15.63 23.91 -20.26
C GLU A 3 15.34 24.05 -18.76
N THR A 4 14.22 24.65 -18.36
CA THR A 4 14.00 25.02 -16.95
C THR A 4 13.16 24.02 -16.14
N ILE A 5 12.68 22.91 -16.73
CA ILE A 5 11.78 21.96 -16.03
C ILE A 5 12.52 20.77 -15.41
N ALA A 6 13.76 20.46 -15.83
CA ALA A 6 14.43 19.22 -15.45
C ALA A 6 15.07 19.21 -14.04
N THR A 7 15.35 20.37 -13.44
CA THR A 7 16.16 20.47 -12.21
C THR A 7 15.37 20.38 -10.90
N GLU A 8 14.04 20.45 -10.91
CA GLU A 8 13.23 20.37 -9.67
C GLU A 8 12.92 18.94 -9.17
N PHE A 9 13.28 17.91 -9.94
CA PHE A 9 12.91 16.52 -9.64
C PHE A 9 14.09 15.54 -9.55
N GLU A 10 15.33 16.03 -9.52
CA GLU A 10 16.48 15.15 -9.45
C GLU A 10 16.71 14.69 -8.00
N LEU A 11 16.37 13.44 -7.72
CA LEU A 11 16.63 12.81 -6.43
C LEU A 11 18.14 12.68 -6.22
N ALA A 12 18.62 13.07 -5.04
CA ALA A 12 20.00 12.82 -4.68
C ALA A 12 20.30 11.31 -4.68
N ALA A 13 21.52 10.93 -5.07
CA ALA A 13 21.92 9.52 -5.09
C ALA A 13 21.72 8.84 -3.72
N THR A 14 21.90 9.58 -2.62
CA THR A 14 21.64 9.12 -1.25
C THR A 14 20.17 8.77 -1.01
N ASP A 15 19.23 9.56 -1.54
CA ASP A 15 17.80 9.29 -1.42
C ASP A 15 17.42 8.05 -2.21
N LEU A 16 17.93 7.90 -3.43
CA LEU A 16 17.72 6.71 -4.25
C LEU A 16 18.26 5.44 -3.57
N ASN A 17 19.45 5.51 -2.96
CA ASN A 17 20.02 4.38 -2.21
C ASN A 17 19.15 4.03 -0.99
N THR A 18 18.61 5.03 -0.30
CA THR A 18 17.70 4.83 0.83
C THR A 18 16.40 4.17 0.37
N LEU A 19 15.81 4.64 -0.72
CA LEU A 19 14.62 4.05 -1.31
C LEU A 19 14.87 2.62 -1.79
N ASP A 20 16.03 2.30 -2.38
CA ASP A 20 16.37 0.92 -2.75
C ASP A 20 16.49 0.01 -1.52
N ALA A 21 17.08 0.48 -0.43
CA ALA A 21 17.16 -0.28 0.82
C ALA A 21 15.76 -0.56 1.40
N ILE A 22 14.87 0.44 1.39
CA ILE A 22 13.46 0.28 1.80
C ILE A 22 12.75 -0.70 0.88
N GLN A 23 12.92 -0.56 -0.43
CA GLN A 23 12.33 -1.42 -1.45
C GLN A 23 12.66 -2.90 -1.22
N ARG A 24 13.95 -3.21 -0.98
CA ARG A 24 14.40 -4.58 -0.65
C ARG A 24 13.75 -5.10 0.63
N ARG A 25 13.60 -4.25 1.65
CA ARG A 25 12.92 -4.61 2.90
C ARG A 25 11.43 -4.91 2.68
N VAL A 26 10.74 -4.09 1.88
CA VAL A 26 9.33 -4.33 1.52
C VAL A 26 9.18 -5.66 0.78
N LEU A 27 10.03 -5.95 -0.21
CA LEU A 27 10.00 -7.22 -0.94
C LEU A 27 10.23 -8.42 -0.03
N TRP A 28 11.23 -8.34 0.85
CA TRP A 28 11.55 -9.39 1.80
C TRP A 28 10.37 -9.68 2.73
N LEU A 29 9.82 -8.64 3.35
CA LEU A 29 8.68 -8.76 4.26
C LEU A 29 7.43 -9.29 3.55
N ALA A 30 7.10 -8.78 2.36
CA ALA A 30 5.97 -9.27 1.58
C ALA A 30 6.06 -10.77 1.29
N THR A 31 7.27 -11.23 0.93
CA THR A 31 7.55 -12.65 0.68
C THR A 31 7.45 -13.47 1.96
N LEU A 32 8.00 -12.97 3.06
CA LEU A 32 7.98 -13.63 4.37
C LEU A 32 6.57 -13.76 4.94
N ILE A 33 5.71 -12.74 4.80
CA ILE A 33 4.31 -12.78 5.22
C ILE A 33 3.58 -13.95 4.54
N VAL A 34 3.76 -14.11 3.22
CA VAL A 34 3.15 -15.21 2.46
C VAL A 34 3.79 -16.55 2.83
N HIS A 35 5.11 -16.59 2.95
CA HIS A 35 5.84 -17.80 3.33
C HIS A 35 5.38 -18.31 4.70
N HIS A 36 5.30 -17.43 5.70
CA HIS A 36 4.89 -17.77 7.05
C HIS A 36 3.49 -18.38 7.07
N ALA A 37 2.55 -17.77 6.34
CA ALA A 37 1.17 -18.25 6.27
C ALA A 37 1.02 -19.65 5.65
N ASN A 38 1.93 -20.06 4.77
CA ASN A 38 1.82 -21.33 4.04
C ASN A 38 2.81 -22.41 4.52
N ASN A 39 3.91 -22.04 5.20
CA ASN A 39 5.00 -22.99 5.52
C ASN A 39 5.41 -23.00 6.99
N VAL A 40 5.08 -21.96 7.78
CA VAL A 40 5.51 -21.85 9.19
C VAL A 40 4.33 -22.02 10.14
N ARG A 41 3.19 -21.40 9.83
CA ARG A 41 1.98 -21.51 10.65
C ARG A 41 1.44 -22.95 10.61
N PRO A 42 1.09 -23.56 11.76
CA PRO A 42 0.45 -24.88 11.79
C PRO A 42 -0.79 -24.94 10.89
N ASN A 43 -0.91 -26.02 10.10
CA ASN A 43 -1.96 -26.21 9.13
C ASN A 43 -2.56 -27.62 9.24
N HIS A 44 -3.48 -27.79 10.19
CA HIS A 44 -4.03 -29.11 10.54
C HIS A 44 -4.93 -29.71 9.45
N ASP A 45 -5.57 -28.88 8.63
CA ASP A 45 -6.47 -29.33 7.56
C ASP A 45 -5.76 -29.46 6.19
N GLY A 46 -4.49 -29.04 6.11
CA GLY A 46 -3.69 -29.09 4.88
C GLY A 46 -4.10 -28.08 3.80
N THR A 47 -5.05 -27.18 4.08
CA THR A 47 -5.57 -26.22 3.10
C THR A 47 -4.52 -25.16 2.79
N LYS A 48 -4.29 -24.91 1.51
CA LYS A 48 -3.40 -23.82 1.08
C LYS A 48 -4.02 -22.47 1.43
N VAL A 49 -3.37 -21.72 2.31
CA VAL A 49 -3.81 -20.36 2.70
C VAL A 49 -3.73 -19.39 1.53
N GLY A 50 -2.68 -19.48 0.70
CA GLY A 50 -2.47 -18.64 -0.47
C GLY A 50 -1.76 -17.31 -0.17
N GLY A 51 -1.87 -16.36 -1.11
CA GLY A 51 -1.10 -15.11 -1.12
C GLY A 51 -0.39 -14.92 -2.45
N HIS A 52 -0.32 -13.68 -2.96
CA HIS A 52 0.15 -13.41 -4.32
C HIS A 52 1.53 -12.76 -4.29
N GLN A 53 2.59 -13.58 -4.31
CA GLN A 53 3.98 -13.10 -4.29
C GLN A 53 4.31 -12.31 -5.56
N ALA A 54 4.04 -12.85 -6.74
CA ALA A 54 4.36 -12.19 -8.02
C ALA A 54 3.68 -10.82 -8.15
N SER A 55 2.38 -10.74 -7.80
CA SER A 55 1.64 -9.48 -7.85
C SER A 55 2.10 -8.46 -6.80
N SER A 56 2.58 -8.93 -5.65
CA SER A 56 3.20 -8.06 -4.64
C SER A 56 4.54 -7.53 -5.12
N ALA A 57 5.43 -8.42 -5.58
CA ALA A 57 6.76 -8.09 -6.08
C ALA A 57 6.71 -7.07 -7.22
N SER A 58 5.76 -7.21 -8.16
CA SER A 58 5.61 -6.28 -9.29
C SER A 58 5.22 -4.85 -8.88
N LEU A 59 4.72 -4.65 -7.66
CA LEU A 59 4.25 -3.35 -7.16
C LEU A 59 5.22 -2.72 -6.15
N VAL A 60 6.27 -3.42 -5.73
CA VAL A 60 7.17 -2.97 -4.66
C VAL A 60 7.82 -1.62 -5.00
N THR A 61 8.30 -1.43 -6.23
CA THR A 61 8.91 -0.16 -6.66
C THR A 61 7.91 1.00 -6.63
N VAL A 62 6.72 0.81 -7.20
CA VAL A 62 5.67 1.85 -7.24
C VAL A 62 5.21 2.20 -5.82
N LEU A 63 4.97 1.20 -4.97
CA LEU A 63 4.59 1.43 -3.59
C LEU A 63 5.69 2.14 -2.80
N THR A 64 6.96 1.81 -3.06
CA THR A 64 8.08 2.46 -2.37
C THR A 64 8.17 3.95 -2.75
N ALA A 65 8.12 4.26 -4.05
CA ALA A 65 8.13 5.64 -4.53
C ALA A 65 6.94 6.45 -4.02
N LEU A 66 5.74 5.86 -3.99
CA LEU A 66 4.55 6.53 -3.49
C LEU A 66 4.64 6.80 -1.99
N TYR A 67 4.80 5.76 -1.17
CA TYR A 67 4.61 5.86 0.28
C TYR A 67 5.82 6.42 1.05
N PHE A 68 7.03 6.35 0.50
CA PHE A 68 8.24 6.81 1.20
C PHE A 68 8.85 8.08 0.58
N HIS A 69 8.27 8.61 -0.50
CA HIS A 69 8.79 9.81 -1.14
C HIS A 69 7.71 10.78 -1.62
N TYR A 70 6.68 10.29 -2.32
CA TYR A 70 5.77 11.18 -3.05
C TYR A 70 4.52 11.62 -2.25
N LEU A 71 3.86 10.67 -1.58
CA LEU A 71 2.58 10.91 -0.91
C LEU A 71 2.74 11.80 0.32
N ARG A 72 1.71 12.61 0.56
CA ARG A 72 1.60 13.48 1.74
C ARG A 72 0.45 13.01 2.64
N ALA A 73 0.43 13.56 3.85
CA ALA A 73 -0.70 13.34 4.75
C ALA A 73 -2.01 13.74 4.05
N GLY A 74 -3.02 12.87 4.12
CA GLY A 74 -4.33 13.11 3.53
C GLY A 74 -4.50 12.63 2.09
N ASP A 75 -3.42 12.35 1.35
CA ASP A 75 -3.50 11.68 0.06
C ASP A 75 -4.05 10.26 0.25
N ARG A 76 -4.81 9.77 -0.75
CA ARG A 76 -5.52 8.49 -0.65
C ARG A 76 -5.21 7.58 -1.83
N VAL A 77 -4.93 6.31 -1.56
CA VAL A 77 -4.50 5.37 -2.61
C VAL A 77 -5.34 4.10 -2.61
N ALA A 78 -5.90 3.77 -3.77
CA ALA A 78 -6.53 2.48 -4.00
C ALA A 78 -5.48 1.44 -4.43
N VAL A 79 -4.94 0.71 -3.46
CA VAL A 79 -3.88 -0.29 -3.72
C VAL A 79 -4.45 -1.53 -4.40
N LYS A 80 -3.75 -2.01 -5.45
CA LYS A 80 -4.08 -3.27 -6.14
C LYS A 80 -4.30 -4.40 -5.12
N PRO A 81 -5.43 -5.14 -5.16
CA PRO A 81 -5.82 -6.05 -4.09
C PRO A 81 -4.76 -7.11 -3.78
N HIS A 82 -4.25 -7.75 -4.82
CA HIS A 82 -3.27 -8.84 -4.70
C HIS A 82 -1.88 -8.37 -4.26
N ALA A 83 -1.60 -7.06 -4.23
CA ALA A 83 -0.38 -6.50 -3.66
C ALA A 83 -0.48 -6.31 -2.13
N SER A 84 -1.55 -6.82 -1.50
CA SER A 84 -1.79 -6.70 -0.05
C SER A 84 -0.60 -7.08 0.84
N PRO A 85 0.16 -8.18 0.60
CA PRO A 85 1.36 -8.46 1.39
C PRO A 85 2.42 -7.34 1.33
N ALA A 86 2.69 -6.78 0.14
CA ALA A 86 3.60 -5.64 0.00
C ALA A 86 3.05 -4.40 0.69
N PHE A 87 1.75 -4.13 0.57
CA PHE A 87 1.12 -3.01 1.25
C PHE A 87 1.19 -3.14 2.78
N HIS A 88 0.93 -4.32 3.34
CA HIS A 88 1.09 -4.55 4.78
C HIS A 88 2.54 -4.37 5.24
N ALA A 89 3.52 -4.78 4.44
CA ALA A 89 4.94 -4.50 4.70
C ALA A 89 5.24 -2.99 4.71
N VAL A 90 4.72 -2.22 3.74
CA VAL A 90 4.83 -0.76 3.72
C VAL A 90 4.25 -0.16 5.00
N ARG A 91 3.03 -0.57 5.38
CA ARG A 91 2.37 -0.07 6.60
C ARG A 91 3.15 -0.39 7.87
N TYR A 92 3.75 -1.57 7.96
CA TYR A 92 4.63 -1.93 9.07
C TYR A 92 5.85 -1.01 9.14
N LEU A 93 6.54 -0.79 8.03
CA LEU A 93 7.71 0.09 7.99
C LEU A 93 7.39 1.56 8.28
N LEU A 94 6.16 2.00 7.99
CA LEU A 94 5.66 3.32 8.38
C LEU A 94 5.13 3.40 9.82
N GLY A 95 5.22 2.31 10.61
CA GLY A 95 4.73 2.27 11.98
C GLY A 95 3.20 2.23 12.11
N GLN A 96 2.48 1.95 11.01
CA GLN A 96 1.02 1.92 10.96
C GLN A 96 0.42 0.53 11.20
N LEU A 97 1.28 -0.50 11.31
CA LEU A 97 0.90 -1.88 11.55
C LEU A 97 1.89 -2.50 12.53
N ASP A 98 1.39 -3.16 13.58
CA ASP A 98 2.23 -3.84 14.56
C ASP A 98 2.86 -5.13 14.00
N ALA A 99 4.10 -5.43 14.42
CA ALA A 99 4.87 -6.57 13.95
C ALA A 99 4.13 -7.92 14.16
N ASN A 100 3.34 -8.04 15.23
CA ASN A 100 2.62 -9.27 15.56
C ASN A 100 1.60 -9.66 14.50
N TYR A 101 1.15 -8.72 13.66
CA TYR A 101 0.24 -9.02 12.57
C TYR A 101 0.92 -9.64 11.34
N LEU A 102 2.24 -9.48 11.14
CA LEU A 102 2.92 -9.90 9.91
C LEU A 102 2.82 -11.40 9.64
N THR A 103 2.64 -12.21 10.68
CA THR A 103 2.51 -13.67 10.61
C THR A 103 1.06 -14.16 10.47
N THR A 104 0.11 -13.22 10.44
CA THR A 104 -1.33 -13.49 10.55
C THR A 104 -2.09 -13.38 9.22
N LEU A 105 -1.41 -13.38 8.07
CA LEU A 105 -2.07 -13.31 6.77
C LEU A 105 -3.17 -14.38 6.64
N ARG A 106 -4.38 -13.90 6.35
CA ARG A 106 -5.62 -14.69 6.21
C ARG A 106 -6.01 -15.50 7.44
N ALA A 107 -5.42 -15.23 8.61
CA ALA A 107 -5.92 -15.77 9.86
C ALA A 107 -7.20 -15.05 10.28
N TYR A 108 -8.03 -15.71 11.09
CA TYR A 108 -9.19 -15.06 11.70
C TYR A 108 -8.73 -13.87 12.56
N GLY A 109 -9.29 -12.68 12.30
CA GLY A 109 -8.89 -11.43 12.97
C GLY A 109 -7.49 -10.90 12.59
N GLY A 110 -6.80 -11.55 11.64
CA GLY A 110 -5.48 -11.17 11.16
C GLY A 110 -5.50 -10.31 9.90
N LEU A 111 -4.33 -10.21 9.26
CA LEU A 111 -4.16 -9.45 8.02
C LEU A 111 -5.06 -9.96 6.91
N GLN A 112 -5.74 -9.03 6.24
CA GLN A 112 -6.65 -9.39 5.16
C GLN A 112 -5.90 -9.79 3.88
N ALA A 113 -6.58 -10.61 3.07
CA ALA A 113 -6.08 -11.03 1.76
C ALA A 113 -5.93 -9.87 0.77
N TYR A 114 -6.81 -8.87 0.90
CA TYR A 114 -6.92 -7.66 0.08
C TYR A 114 -7.19 -6.48 1.03
N PRO A 115 -6.74 -5.25 0.71
CA PRO A 115 -7.00 -4.08 1.53
C PRO A 115 -8.50 -3.94 1.83
N SER A 116 -8.83 -3.79 3.10
CA SER A 116 -10.21 -3.72 3.59
C SER A 116 -10.38 -2.65 4.67
N ARG A 117 -11.22 -1.67 4.40
CA ARG A 117 -11.54 -0.58 5.35
C ARG A 117 -12.17 -1.04 6.66
N THR A 118 -12.85 -2.18 6.64
CA THR A 118 -13.62 -2.67 7.79
C THR A 118 -12.92 -3.79 8.55
N LYS A 119 -11.94 -4.46 7.92
CA LYS A 119 -11.31 -5.66 8.48
C LYS A 119 -9.82 -5.51 8.77
N ASP A 120 -9.10 -4.66 8.02
CA ASP A 120 -7.72 -4.35 8.38
C ASP A 120 -7.68 -3.35 9.55
N LYS A 121 -6.63 -3.44 10.37
CA LYS A 121 -6.39 -2.48 11.45
C LYS A 121 -5.84 -1.18 10.89
N GLY A 122 -6.22 -0.05 11.48
CA GLY A 122 -5.76 1.28 11.08
C GLY A 122 -6.43 1.80 9.80
N GLN A 123 -5.91 2.91 9.26
CA GLN A 123 -6.52 3.57 8.11
C GLN A 123 -6.15 2.86 6.80
N ILE A 124 -7.18 2.36 6.12
CA ILE A 124 -7.14 1.97 4.71
C ILE A 124 -8.08 2.91 3.96
N ASP A 125 -7.63 3.48 2.83
CA ASP A 125 -8.44 4.46 2.10
C ASP A 125 -9.60 3.81 1.35
N PHE A 126 -9.32 2.70 0.66
CA PHE A 126 -10.27 2.01 -0.20
C PHE A 126 -10.19 0.50 -0.03
N SER A 127 -11.35 -0.16 0.02
CA SER A 127 -11.43 -1.62 -0.11
C SER A 127 -11.32 -2.00 -1.57
N THR A 128 -10.36 -2.85 -1.95
CA THR A 128 -10.06 -3.11 -3.37
C THR A 128 -10.22 -4.57 -3.80
N GLY A 129 -10.76 -5.43 -2.94
CA GLY A 129 -10.91 -6.87 -3.20
C GLY A 129 -11.81 -7.24 -4.39
N SER A 130 -12.79 -6.40 -4.75
CA SER A 130 -13.58 -6.57 -5.97
C SER A 130 -12.90 -5.84 -7.13
N VAL A 131 -12.48 -6.60 -8.14
CA VAL A 131 -11.81 -6.06 -9.33
C VAL A 131 -12.74 -5.08 -10.06
N GLY A 132 -12.24 -3.89 -10.40
CA GLY A 132 -13.01 -2.79 -10.99
C GLY A 132 -13.35 -1.67 -9.99
N LEU A 133 -13.82 -2.00 -8.78
CA LEU A 133 -14.18 -0.97 -7.78
C LEU A 133 -12.98 -0.16 -7.29
N GLY A 134 -11.79 -0.76 -7.28
CA GLY A 134 -10.56 -0.08 -6.88
C GLY A 134 -10.17 1.09 -7.80
N ALA A 135 -10.62 1.13 -9.04
CA ALA A 135 -10.39 2.26 -9.94
C ALA A 135 -11.52 3.31 -9.85
N VAL A 136 -12.76 2.85 -9.68
CA VAL A 136 -13.94 3.72 -9.63
C VAL A 136 -14.00 4.51 -8.32
N ALA A 137 -13.72 3.88 -7.18
CA ALA A 137 -13.79 4.52 -5.87
C ALA A 137 -12.91 5.78 -5.73
N PRO A 138 -11.60 5.77 -6.08
CA PRO A 138 -10.78 6.98 -6.01
C PRO A 138 -11.24 8.05 -7.01
N ALA A 139 -11.76 7.69 -8.19
CA ALA A 139 -12.27 8.67 -9.16
C ALA A 139 -13.48 9.43 -8.61
N PHE A 140 -14.46 8.73 -8.02
CA PHE A 140 -15.60 9.37 -7.38
C PHE A 140 -15.21 10.13 -6.11
N ALA A 141 -14.24 9.64 -5.35
CA ALA A 141 -13.70 10.37 -4.20
C ALA A 141 -13.07 11.71 -4.62
N ALA A 142 -12.30 11.72 -5.71
CA ALA A 142 -11.72 12.93 -6.28
C ALA A 142 -12.81 13.90 -6.78
N LEU A 143 -13.85 13.38 -7.48
CA LEU A 143 -14.98 14.20 -7.93
C LEU A 143 -15.71 14.86 -6.75
N ALA A 144 -16.02 14.09 -5.70
CA ALA A 144 -16.66 14.60 -4.50
C ALA A 144 -15.78 15.64 -3.78
N GLY A 145 -14.47 15.40 -3.71
CA GLY A 145 -13.50 16.34 -3.15
C GLY A 145 -13.48 17.66 -3.91
N ARG A 146 -13.44 17.62 -5.24
CA ARG A 146 -13.51 18.80 -6.10
C ARG A 146 -14.82 19.57 -5.95
N TYR A 147 -15.94 18.85 -5.90
CA TYR A 147 -17.25 19.46 -5.66
C TYR A 147 -17.27 20.19 -4.31
N ALA A 148 -16.83 19.52 -3.24
CA ALA A 148 -16.79 20.12 -1.91
C ALA A 148 -15.89 21.37 -1.89
N ALA A 149 -14.72 21.32 -2.53
CA ALA A 149 -13.82 22.47 -2.64
C ALA A 149 -14.47 23.66 -3.36
N ALA A 150 -15.20 23.40 -4.45
CA ALA A 150 -15.86 24.44 -5.24
C ALA A 150 -17.04 25.11 -4.51
N HIS A 151 -17.74 24.38 -3.65
CA HIS A 151 -18.95 24.88 -2.96
C HIS A 151 -18.71 25.33 -1.51
N PHE A 152 -17.67 24.80 -0.85
CA PHE A 152 -17.44 25.00 0.59
C PHE A 152 -16.00 25.38 0.95
N GLY A 153 -15.12 25.53 -0.04
CA GLY A 153 -13.69 25.86 0.16
C GLY A 153 -12.78 24.64 0.28
N THR A 154 -11.49 24.83 0.00
CA THR A 154 -10.50 23.75 -0.03
C THR A 154 -10.09 23.35 1.39
N PRO A 155 -10.18 22.06 1.77
CA PRO A 155 -9.52 21.58 2.97
C PRO A 155 -8.00 21.72 2.79
N ASN A 156 -7.37 22.57 3.59
CA ASN A 156 -5.91 22.67 3.66
C ASN A 156 -5.36 21.30 4.08
N ASP A 157 -4.75 20.56 3.14
CA ASP A 157 -3.72 19.52 3.35
C ASP A 157 -3.63 18.52 2.18
N ARG A 158 -4.63 18.45 1.28
CA ARG A 158 -4.63 17.47 0.19
C ARG A 158 -4.14 18.03 -1.14
N ARG A 159 -3.27 17.29 -1.83
CA ARG A 159 -2.87 17.59 -3.21
C ARG A 159 -3.88 17.04 -4.23
N TYR A 160 -4.56 15.95 -3.87
CA TYR A 160 -5.51 15.20 -4.70
C TYR A 160 -6.79 14.80 -3.95
#